data_AF-A0A939XXY9-F1
#
_entry.id   AF-A0A939XXY9-F1
#
_cell.length_a   1.000
_cell.length_b   1.000
_cell.length_c   1.000
_cell.angle_alpha   90.00
_cell.angle_beta   90.00
_cell.angle_gamma   90.00
#
_symmetry.space_group_name_H-M   'P 1'
#
loop_
_entity.id
_entity.type
_entity.pdbx_description
1 polymer ?
#
loop_
_entity_poly.entity_id
_entity_poly.type
_entity_poly.pdbx_seq_one_letter_code
_entity_poly.pdbx_strand_id
1 'polypeptide(L)'
;GKMDVAIIEAQRITDDGDIVLGPGVGSAPTWLKVADKVIIEINDQLPESLYGLHDIYIPADPPARREIPIYKASDRAGSPYAHVDPKKVLCVVKCSAPIGKESPFTPVDDVTRKIGENVCDFLVNEMKQGRIPKSFLPIQSGVGNIANAVLDALENSHEIPPFEMYTEVVQDSVLKLLESGHCKFASTCSLTFSGSAMAEFFSKPELHDKVVMRPCEISNNPEVVRRIGVISMNTAIECDIYGNINSSHVSGTRLMNGIGGSGDFTRNAYTSIFLCPSIKKDDCISTIVPLVTHVDHTVHSVDVIVTDQGVADLRFKDPIQCAHEIIENVAHPVYRPLLREYLKIAKGGHILQDPDIALAFHSALAKEGDMRKADFTKK
;
A
#
# COMPACT_ATOMS: atom_id res chain seq x y z
N GLY A 1 3.80 15.74 20.25
CA GLY A 1 4.38 16.97 20.85
C GLY A 1 3.45 18.14 20.57
N LYS A 2 3.75 19.33 21.09
CA LYS A 2 3.05 20.55 20.70
C LYS A 2 3.31 20.83 19.20
N MET A 3 2.28 21.25 18.46
CA MET A 3 2.40 21.66 17.06
C MET A 3 2.25 23.17 16.98
N ASP A 4 3.33 23.87 16.66
CA ASP A 4 3.31 25.35 16.68
C ASP A 4 2.61 25.93 15.44
N VAL A 5 2.78 25.32 14.27
CA VAL A 5 2.23 25.80 13.00
C VAL A 5 1.78 24.62 12.14
N ALA A 6 0.63 24.75 11.49
CA ALA A 6 0.21 23.91 10.36
C ALA A 6 0.13 24.75 9.08
N ILE A 7 0.63 24.22 7.96
CA ILE A 7 0.54 24.83 6.63
C ILE A 7 -0.32 23.90 5.77
N ILE A 8 -1.44 24.41 5.26
CA ILE A 8 -2.45 23.59 4.57
C ILE A 8 -2.77 24.20 3.20
N GLU A 9 -2.56 23.41 2.14
CA GLU A 9 -3.08 23.74 0.81
C GLU A 9 -4.60 23.50 0.77
N ALA A 10 -5.32 24.47 0.23
CA ALA A 10 -6.76 24.45 0.14
C ALA A 10 -7.24 25.04 -1.20
N GLN A 11 -8.38 24.53 -1.67
CA GLN A 11 -9.11 25.10 -2.78
C GLN A 11 -9.81 26.39 -2.37
N ARG A 12 -10.42 26.40 -1.17
CA ARG A 12 -11.05 27.59 -0.58
C ARG A 12 -11.07 27.53 0.95
N ILE A 13 -11.20 28.69 1.57
CA ILE A 13 -11.52 28.87 2.99
C ILE A 13 -12.68 29.88 3.13
N THR A 14 -13.63 29.62 4.03
CA THR A 14 -14.70 30.56 4.38
C THR A 14 -14.31 31.44 5.58
N ASP A 15 -15.04 32.55 5.80
CA ASP A 15 -14.83 33.42 6.97
C ASP A 15 -15.09 32.68 8.31
N ASP A 16 -15.93 31.65 8.29
CA ASP A 16 -16.23 30.78 9.43
C ASP A 16 -15.16 29.71 9.67
N GLY A 17 -14.18 29.58 8.78
CA GLY A 17 -13.05 28.65 8.92
C GLY A 17 -13.27 27.27 8.30
N ASP A 18 -14.25 27.11 7.42
CA ASP A 18 -14.44 25.88 6.66
C ASP A 18 -13.50 25.84 5.45
N ILE A 19 -12.76 24.74 5.31
CA ILE A 19 -11.68 24.57 4.34
C ILE A 19 -11.99 23.39 3.42
N VAL A 20 -12.04 23.65 2.10
CA VAL A 20 -12.01 22.59 1.09
C VAL A 20 -10.56 22.28 0.78
N LEU A 21 -10.11 21.08 1.13
CA LEU A 21 -8.72 20.67 0.97
C LEU A 21 -8.36 20.42 -0.51
N GLY A 22 -7.08 20.37 -0.80
CA GLY A 22 -6.57 19.89 -2.08
C GLY A 22 -6.83 18.39 -2.33
N PRO A 23 -6.14 17.79 -3.32
CA PRO A 23 -6.29 16.37 -3.70
C PRO A 23 -5.63 15.38 -2.73
N GLY A 24 -5.25 15.82 -1.52
CA GLY A 24 -4.80 14.96 -0.44
C GLY A 24 -5.32 15.47 0.90
N VAL A 25 -5.91 14.58 1.71
CA VAL A 25 -6.39 14.93 3.05
C VAL A 25 -5.27 14.75 4.08
N GLY A 26 -4.62 13.59 4.04
CA GLY A 26 -3.58 13.23 5.00
C GLY A 26 -4.06 13.40 6.45
N SER A 27 -3.24 14.09 7.24
CA SER A 27 -3.56 14.45 8.63
C SER A 27 -4.02 15.90 8.79
N ALA A 28 -4.35 16.60 7.69
CA ALA A 28 -4.72 18.01 7.71
C ALA A 28 -5.82 18.35 8.74
N PRO A 29 -6.92 17.58 8.87
CA PRO A 29 -7.94 17.88 9.87
C PRO A 29 -7.43 17.85 11.31
N THR A 30 -6.53 16.92 11.62
CA THR A 30 -5.89 16.84 12.94
C THR A 30 -4.94 18.01 13.16
N TRP A 31 -4.13 18.37 12.16
CA TRP A 31 -3.21 19.51 12.25
C TRP A 31 -3.96 20.83 12.48
N LEU A 32 -5.06 21.07 11.76
CA LEU A 32 -5.93 22.24 11.97
C LEU A 32 -6.49 22.30 13.40
N LYS A 33 -6.83 21.15 13.99
CA LYS A 33 -7.33 21.05 15.36
C LYS A 33 -6.23 21.36 16.39
N VAL A 34 -5.04 20.77 16.25
CA VAL A 34 -4.02 20.78 17.31
C VAL A 34 -2.97 21.89 17.19
N ALA A 35 -2.81 22.50 16.02
CA ALA A 35 -1.83 23.57 15.84
C ALA A 35 -2.23 24.85 16.59
N ASP A 36 -1.23 25.57 17.11
CA ASP A 36 -1.42 26.91 17.69
C ASP A 36 -1.79 27.94 16.61
N LYS A 37 -1.12 27.86 15.45
CA LYS A 37 -1.30 28.75 14.31
C LYS A 37 -1.46 27.97 13.02
N VAL A 38 -2.21 28.53 12.08
CA VAL A 38 -2.47 27.93 10.77
C VAL A 38 -2.15 28.93 9.67
N ILE A 39 -1.45 28.46 8.64
CA ILE A 39 -1.24 29.17 7.38
C ILE A 39 -2.01 28.40 6.32
N ILE A 40 -2.84 29.11 5.55
CA ILE A 40 -3.61 28.52 4.46
C ILE A 40 -3.02 28.96 3.13
N GLU A 41 -2.68 28.00 2.28
CA GLU A 41 -2.27 28.26 0.90
C GLU A 41 -3.47 28.00 -0.02
N ILE A 42 -4.01 29.06 -0.62
CA ILE A 42 -5.10 28.97 -1.59
C ILE A 42 -4.50 28.84 -2.97
N ASN A 43 -4.59 27.64 -3.55
CA ASN A 43 -4.08 27.35 -4.89
C ASN A 43 -5.19 27.52 -5.94
N ASP A 44 -5.03 28.50 -6.82
CA ASP A 44 -6.03 28.85 -7.83
C ASP A 44 -6.20 27.81 -8.95
N GLN A 45 -5.28 26.84 -9.04
CA GLN A 45 -5.40 25.72 -9.96
C GLN A 45 -6.40 24.67 -9.47
N LEU A 46 -6.71 24.64 -8.16
CA LEU A 46 -7.55 23.60 -7.55
C LEU A 46 -9.01 23.74 -8.01
N PRO A 47 -9.61 22.69 -8.61
CA PRO A 47 -10.95 22.78 -9.17
C PRO A 47 -12.02 22.82 -8.07
N GLU A 48 -13.10 23.56 -8.30
CA GLU A 48 -14.22 23.66 -7.36
C GLU A 48 -14.90 22.31 -7.07
N SER A 49 -14.81 21.37 -8.01
CA SER A 49 -15.33 19.99 -7.88
C SER A 49 -14.62 19.15 -6.82
N LEU A 50 -13.54 19.66 -6.20
CA LEU A 50 -13.03 19.09 -4.95
C LEU A 50 -14.07 19.14 -3.83
N TYR A 51 -14.94 20.14 -3.81
CA TYR A 51 -16.05 20.18 -2.86
C TYR A 51 -17.01 19.02 -3.12
N GLY A 52 -17.15 18.14 -2.12
CA GLY A 52 -17.93 16.92 -2.22
C GLY A 52 -17.09 15.66 -2.36
N LEU A 53 -15.81 15.76 -2.75
CA LEU A 53 -14.91 14.60 -2.76
C LEU A 53 -14.45 14.22 -1.35
N HIS A 54 -14.35 15.17 -0.43
CA HIS A 54 -13.89 14.89 0.94
C HIS A 54 -14.97 14.28 1.83
N ASP A 55 -14.55 13.46 2.79
CA ASP A 55 -15.33 13.00 3.95
C ASP A 55 -14.45 13.12 5.20
N ILE A 56 -14.52 14.29 5.84
CA ILE A 56 -13.67 14.68 6.96
C ILE A 56 -14.33 14.25 8.27
N TYR A 57 -13.81 13.17 8.85
CA TYR A 57 -14.25 12.64 10.13
C TYR A 57 -13.06 12.52 11.08
N ILE A 58 -13.19 13.08 12.29
CA ILE A 58 -12.21 12.95 13.37
C ILE A 58 -12.88 12.18 14.52
N PRO A 59 -12.38 10.99 14.89
CA PRO A 59 -12.94 10.23 16.01
C PRO A 59 -12.80 11.00 17.33
N ALA A 60 -13.70 10.73 18.28
CA ALA A 60 -13.49 11.16 19.65
C ALA A 60 -12.29 10.42 20.27
N ASP A 61 -11.61 11.07 21.22
CA ASP A 61 -10.50 10.47 21.94
C ASP A 61 -10.98 9.51 23.05
N PRO A 62 -10.20 8.47 23.39
CA PRO A 62 -10.48 7.64 24.56
C PRO A 62 -10.51 8.50 25.84
N PRO A 63 -11.37 8.15 26.82
CA PRO A 63 -12.23 6.97 26.87
C PRO A 63 -13.61 7.15 26.21
N ALA A 64 -13.88 8.28 25.53
CA ALA A 64 -15.20 8.59 24.95
C ALA A 64 -15.34 8.19 23.48
N ARG A 65 -14.30 7.59 22.88
CA ARG A 65 -14.29 7.13 21.49
C ARG A 65 -15.49 6.24 21.18
N ARG A 66 -16.18 6.56 20.09
CA ARG A 66 -17.24 5.76 19.49
C ARG A 66 -16.72 5.01 18.27
N GLU A 67 -17.49 4.05 17.80
CA GLU A 67 -17.25 3.33 16.56
C GLU A 67 -17.18 4.28 15.36
N ILE A 68 -16.35 3.97 14.38
CA ILE A 68 -16.29 4.70 13.12
C ILE A 68 -17.42 4.18 12.23
N PRO A 69 -18.42 5.00 11.82
CA PRO A 69 -19.62 4.52 11.15
C PRO A 69 -19.41 4.28 9.63
N ILE A 70 -18.38 3.51 9.28
CA ILE A 70 -18.08 3.06 7.91
C ILE A 70 -18.26 1.55 7.85
N TYR A 71 -19.17 1.09 7.01
CA TYR A 71 -19.56 -0.32 6.82
C TYR A 71 -19.40 -0.80 5.37
N LYS A 72 -19.24 0.13 4.42
CA LYS A 72 -18.83 -0.10 3.02
C LYS A 72 -17.91 1.02 2.55
N ALA A 73 -17.16 0.81 1.46
CA ALA A 73 -16.16 1.78 0.99
C ALA A 73 -16.75 3.16 0.66
N SER A 74 -18.04 3.22 0.31
CA SER A 74 -18.77 4.44 -0.09
C SER A 74 -19.50 5.19 1.03
N ASP A 75 -19.50 4.68 2.27
CA ASP A 75 -20.18 5.39 3.38
C ASP A 75 -19.52 6.74 3.67
N ARG A 76 -20.29 7.74 4.07
CA ARG A 76 -19.76 9.03 4.53
C ARG A 76 -20.08 9.21 6.01
N ALA A 77 -19.09 9.59 6.79
CA ALA A 77 -19.18 9.72 8.24
C ALA A 77 -19.07 11.16 8.73
N GLY A 78 -18.55 12.06 7.89
CA GLY A 78 -18.16 13.42 8.26
C GLY A 78 -18.65 14.47 7.27
N SER A 79 -17.87 15.54 7.14
CA SER A 79 -18.19 16.73 6.33
C SER A 79 -17.39 16.78 5.02
N PRO A 80 -17.89 17.48 3.99
CA PRO A 80 -17.15 17.69 2.73
C PRO A 80 -16.04 18.75 2.84
N TYR A 81 -15.72 19.21 4.05
CA TYR A 81 -14.72 20.22 4.35
C TYR A 81 -14.09 19.95 5.72
N ALA A 82 -12.85 20.40 5.91
CA ALA A 82 -12.22 20.47 7.22
C ALA A 82 -12.57 21.82 7.89
N HIS A 83 -12.35 21.92 9.20
CA HIS A 83 -12.67 23.13 9.94
C HIS A 83 -11.48 23.60 10.79
N VAL A 84 -11.29 24.90 10.88
CA VAL A 84 -10.31 25.56 11.76
C VAL A 84 -10.98 26.72 12.48
N ASP A 85 -10.60 26.98 13.74
CA ASP A 85 -10.96 28.24 14.41
C ASP A 85 -10.31 29.40 13.64
N PRO A 86 -11.08 30.35 13.07
CA PRO A 86 -10.53 31.48 12.30
C PRO A 86 -9.47 32.28 13.07
N LYS A 87 -9.54 32.31 14.41
CA LYS A 87 -8.54 33.02 15.24
C LYS A 87 -7.14 32.39 15.18
N LYS A 88 -7.04 31.12 14.77
CA LYS A 88 -5.76 30.43 14.57
C LYS A 88 -5.13 30.76 13.22
N VAL A 89 -5.91 31.26 12.26
CA VAL A 89 -5.41 31.56 10.91
C VAL A 89 -4.53 32.80 10.96
N LEU A 90 -3.22 32.60 10.80
CA LEU A 90 -2.22 33.66 10.83
C LEU A 90 -2.23 34.47 9.53
N CYS A 91 -2.31 33.77 8.39
CA CYS A 91 -2.41 34.38 7.09
C CYS A 91 -2.97 33.39 6.05
N VAL A 92 -3.47 33.96 4.95
CA VAL A 92 -3.86 33.25 3.74
C VAL A 92 -2.92 33.69 2.62
N VAL A 93 -2.19 32.74 2.04
CA VAL A 93 -1.25 32.94 0.94
C VAL A 93 -1.93 32.46 -0.34
N LYS A 94 -1.97 33.30 -1.38
CA LYS A 94 -2.44 32.87 -2.70
C LYS A 94 -1.27 32.28 -3.47
N CYS A 95 -1.47 31.13 -4.10
CA CYS A 95 -0.51 30.50 -4.99
C CYS A 95 -1.20 29.98 -6.26
N SER A 96 -0.38 29.66 -7.27
CA SER A 96 -0.79 29.06 -8.53
C SER A 96 0.23 27.99 -8.86
N ALA A 97 0.06 26.80 -8.26
CA ALA A 97 0.97 25.67 -8.43
C ALA A 97 0.27 24.57 -9.25
N PRO A 98 0.98 23.92 -10.20
CA PRO A 98 0.40 22.85 -10.98
C PRO A 98 -0.05 21.69 -10.10
N ILE A 99 -1.11 21.00 -10.52
CA ILE A 99 -1.69 19.88 -9.78
C ILE A 99 -1.31 18.56 -10.45
N GLY A 100 -1.04 17.56 -9.62
CA GLY A 100 -0.65 16.23 -10.06
C GLY A 100 0.86 16.05 -10.08
N LYS A 101 1.29 14.80 -10.20
CA LYS A 101 2.70 14.44 -10.23
C LYS A 101 3.29 14.72 -11.60
N GLU A 102 4.54 15.19 -11.60
CA GLU A 102 5.38 15.31 -12.81
C GLU A 102 6.06 13.99 -13.19
N SER A 103 5.89 12.94 -12.39
CA SER A 103 6.58 11.66 -12.63
C SER A 103 5.93 10.89 -13.78
N PRO A 104 6.72 10.43 -14.77
CA PRO A 104 6.19 9.65 -15.87
C PRO A 104 5.69 8.29 -15.42
N PHE A 105 4.59 7.82 -16.02
CA PHE A 105 4.15 6.44 -15.90
C PHE A 105 5.24 5.52 -16.48
N THR A 106 5.64 4.49 -15.72
CA THR A 106 6.57 3.48 -16.23
C THR A 106 5.76 2.29 -16.77
N PRO A 107 6.00 1.85 -18.02
CA PRO A 107 5.28 0.72 -18.60
C PRO A 107 5.43 -0.57 -17.79
N VAL A 108 4.41 -1.43 -17.89
CA VAL A 108 4.46 -2.80 -17.38
C VAL A 108 5.50 -3.59 -18.18
N ASP A 109 6.38 -4.28 -17.47
CA ASP A 109 7.36 -5.22 -18.04
C ASP A 109 6.89 -6.68 -17.85
N ASP A 110 7.60 -7.65 -18.44
CA ASP A 110 7.20 -9.06 -18.36
C ASP A 110 7.17 -9.60 -16.93
N VAL A 111 8.05 -9.12 -16.06
CA VAL A 111 8.15 -9.54 -14.65
C VAL A 111 6.92 -9.06 -13.87
N THR A 112 6.61 -7.77 -13.97
CA THR A 112 5.45 -7.15 -13.32
C THR A 112 4.14 -7.69 -13.87
N ARG A 113 4.03 -7.91 -15.19
CA ARG A 113 2.89 -8.59 -15.80
C ARG A 113 2.69 -9.98 -15.20
N LYS A 114 3.76 -10.77 -15.07
CA LYS A 114 3.66 -12.12 -14.52
C LYS A 114 3.22 -12.13 -13.05
N ILE A 115 3.70 -11.18 -12.26
CA ILE A 115 3.21 -10.96 -10.89
C ILE A 115 1.70 -10.66 -10.91
N GLY A 116 1.25 -9.75 -11.79
CA GLY A 116 -0.16 -9.41 -11.96
C GLY A 116 -1.04 -10.61 -12.28
N GLU A 117 -0.63 -11.42 -13.26
CA GLU A 117 -1.30 -12.68 -13.62
C GLU A 117 -1.39 -13.64 -12.44
N ASN A 118 -0.27 -13.86 -11.73
CA ASN A 118 -0.22 -14.76 -10.58
C ASN A 118 -1.17 -14.30 -9.45
N VAL A 119 -1.26 -12.99 -9.19
CA VAL A 119 -2.22 -12.42 -8.21
C VAL A 119 -3.65 -12.65 -8.67
N CYS A 120 -3.96 -12.36 -9.94
CA CYS A 120 -5.30 -12.54 -10.49
C CYS A 120 -5.75 -14.01 -10.41
N ASP A 121 -4.90 -14.94 -10.86
CA ASP A 121 -5.19 -16.38 -10.82
C ASP A 121 -5.44 -16.88 -9.39
N PHE A 122 -4.64 -16.41 -8.43
CA PHE A 122 -4.83 -16.71 -7.02
C PHE A 122 -6.21 -16.22 -6.52
N LEU A 123 -6.56 -14.97 -6.77
CA LEU A 123 -7.83 -14.38 -6.31
C LEU A 123 -9.04 -15.06 -6.95
N VAL A 124 -8.98 -15.35 -8.25
CA VAL A 124 -10.00 -16.13 -8.96
C VAL A 124 -10.15 -17.51 -8.34
N ASN A 125 -9.05 -18.19 -8.02
CA ASN A 125 -9.10 -19.50 -7.37
C ASN A 125 -9.69 -19.41 -5.96
N GLU A 126 -9.33 -18.40 -5.16
CA GLU A 126 -9.93 -18.18 -3.83
C GLU A 126 -11.45 -17.99 -3.93
N MET A 127 -11.94 -17.29 -4.95
CA MET A 127 -13.38 -17.15 -5.22
C MET A 127 -14.02 -18.48 -5.63
N LYS A 128 -13.39 -19.25 -6.54
CA LYS A 128 -13.87 -20.56 -6.99
C LYS A 128 -14.00 -21.55 -5.84
N GLN A 129 -13.05 -21.49 -4.90
CA GLN A 129 -13.03 -22.33 -3.69
C GLN A 129 -13.93 -21.80 -2.57
N GLY A 130 -14.61 -20.66 -2.76
CA GLY A 130 -15.53 -20.06 -1.79
C GLY A 130 -14.85 -19.42 -0.58
N ARG A 131 -13.55 -19.15 -0.64
CA ARG A 131 -12.79 -18.45 0.41
C ARG A 131 -12.88 -16.93 0.28
N ILE A 132 -13.08 -16.42 -0.93
CA ILE A 132 -13.50 -15.04 -1.18
C ILE A 132 -14.97 -15.05 -1.64
N PRO A 133 -15.83 -14.16 -1.14
CA PRO A 133 -17.23 -14.11 -1.55
C PRO A 133 -17.37 -13.79 -3.04
N LYS A 134 -18.44 -14.30 -3.67
CA LYS A 134 -18.72 -14.08 -5.10
C LYS A 134 -18.91 -12.60 -5.48
N SER A 135 -19.34 -11.77 -4.53
CA SER A 135 -19.44 -10.32 -4.69
C SER A 135 -18.06 -9.62 -4.69
N PHE A 136 -17.01 -10.38 -4.38
CA PHE A 136 -15.66 -9.92 -4.11
C PHE A 136 -15.59 -8.98 -2.89
N LEU A 137 -14.38 -8.48 -2.63
CA LEU A 137 -14.06 -7.65 -1.46
C LEU A 137 -13.35 -6.35 -1.91
N PRO A 138 -13.36 -5.29 -1.07
CA PRO A 138 -12.60 -4.09 -1.37
C PRO A 138 -11.10 -4.37 -1.47
N ILE A 139 -10.43 -3.71 -2.42
CA ILE A 139 -8.99 -3.83 -2.61
C ILE A 139 -8.26 -2.60 -2.06
N GLN A 140 -7.16 -2.84 -1.36
CA GLN A 140 -6.08 -1.88 -1.19
C GLN A 140 -4.90 -2.29 -2.07
N SER A 141 -4.36 -1.33 -2.83
CA SER A 141 -3.15 -1.53 -3.62
C SER A 141 -2.16 -0.42 -3.32
N GLY A 142 -0.88 -0.76 -3.28
CA GLY A 142 0.22 0.20 -3.17
C GLY A 142 0.42 1.02 -4.45
N VAL A 143 1.60 1.62 -4.57
CA VAL A 143 1.98 2.45 -5.73
C VAL A 143 3.06 1.80 -6.58
N GLY A 144 3.09 2.14 -7.86
CA GLY A 144 4.19 1.80 -8.77
C GLY A 144 3.87 0.61 -9.68
N ASN A 145 4.88 0.18 -10.46
CA ASN A 145 4.67 -0.68 -11.63
C ASN A 145 4.04 -2.03 -11.29
N ILE A 146 4.43 -2.64 -10.16
CA ILE A 146 3.86 -3.92 -9.72
C ILE A 146 2.38 -3.75 -9.38
N ALA A 147 2.03 -2.70 -8.64
CA ALA A 147 0.64 -2.41 -8.29
C ALA A 147 -0.21 -2.14 -9.55
N ASN A 148 0.33 -1.37 -10.50
CA ASN A 148 -0.34 -1.12 -11.78
C ASN A 148 -0.56 -2.40 -12.57
N ALA A 149 0.46 -3.27 -12.68
CA ALA A 149 0.34 -4.53 -13.41
C ALA A 149 -0.69 -5.48 -12.78
N VAL A 150 -0.82 -5.48 -11.45
CA VAL A 150 -1.88 -6.22 -10.76
C VAL A 150 -3.26 -5.66 -11.10
N LEU A 151 -3.44 -4.34 -11.02
CA LEU A 151 -4.72 -3.71 -11.36
C LEU A 151 -5.11 -3.94 -12.82
N ASP A 152 -4.15 -3.88 -13.74
CA ASP A 152 -4.33 -4.19 -15.17
C ASP A 152 -4.73 -5.67 -15.36
N ALA A 153 -4.10 -6.61 -14.65
CA ALA A 153 -4.47 -8.03 -14.72
C ALA A 153 -5.89 -8.30 -14.20
N LEU A 154 -6.30 -7.61 -13.13
CA LEU A 154 -7.66 -7.70 -12.60
C LEU A 154 -8.70 -7.11 -13.56
N GLU A 155 -8.38 -5.99 -14.23
CA GLU A 155 -9.26 -5.39 -15.25
C GLU A 155 -9.53 -6.35 -16.42
N ASN A 156 -8.49 -7.05 -16.87
CA ASN A 156 -8.57 -7.93 -18.03
C ASN A 156 -9.16 -9.31 -17.71
N SER A 157 -9.47 -9.60 -16.45
CA SER A 157 -10.03 -10.86 -16.03
C SER A 157 -11.56 -10.84 -16.05
N HIS A 158 -12.16 -11.67 -16.91
CA HIS A 158 -13.62 -11.86 -16.93
C HIS A 158 -14.17 -12.58 -15.69
N GLU A 159 -13.30 -13.14 -14.85
CA GLU A 159 -13.68 -13.88 -13.64
C GLU A 159 -13.69 -12.98 -12.38
N ILE A 160 -13.01 -11.84 -12.43
CA ILE A 160 -13.02 -10.84 -11.36
C ILE A 160 -14.22 -9.90 -11.60
N PRO A 161 -15.21 -9.86 -10.69
CA PRO A 161 -16.34 -8.95 -10.85
C PRO A 161 -15.92 -7.51 -10.52
N PRO A 162 -16.72 -6.51 -10.94
CA PRO A 162 -16.50 -5.14 -10.53
C PRO A 162 -16.41 -4.97 -9.00
N PHE A 163 -15.35 -4.32 -8.55
CA PHE A 163 -14.97 -4.23 -7.15
C PHE A 163 -14.93 -2.78 -6.65
N GLU A 164 -14.70 -2.61 -5.36
CA GLU A 164 -14.48 -1.31 -4.73
C GLU A 164 -13.02 -1.22 -4.29
N MET A 165 -12.48 -0.01 -4.22
CA MET A 165 -11.19 0.23 -3.59
C MET A 165 -11.35 0.92 -2.25
N TYR A 166 -10.59 0.44 -1.27
CA TYR A 166 -10.41 1.10 0.02
C TYR A 166 -8.91 1.14 0.29
N THR A 167 -8.28 2.22 -0.17
CA THR A 167 -6.82 2.33 -0.29
C THR A 167 -6.32 3.62 0.35
N GLU A 168 -5.01 3.76 0.53
CA GLU A 168 -4.41 5.03 0.97
C GLU A 168 -4.35 6.03 -0.20
N VAL A 169 -3.99 5.55 -1.38
CA VAL A 169 -3.76 6.41 -2.56
C VAL A 169 -4.38 5.81 -3.81
N VAL A 170 -4.88 6.69 -4.67
CA VAL A 170 -5.45 6.37 -5.98
C VAL A 170 -4.50 6.93 -7.04
N GLN A 171 -4.11 6.08 -8.00
CA GLN A 171 -3.15 6.39 -9.06
C GLN A 171 -3.79 6.28 -10.45
N ASP A 172 -3.08 6.70 -11.50
CA ASP A 172 -3.56 6.73 -12.89
C ASP A 172 -4.23 5.42 -13.35
N SER A 173 -3.75 4.26 -12.91
CA SER A 173 -4.35 2.95 -13.22
C SER A 173 -5.78 2.81 -12.70
N VAL A 174 -6.09 3.39 -11.54
CA VAL A 174 -7.43 3.37 -10.95
C VAL A 174 -8.39 4.28 -11.71
N LEU A 175 -7.91 5.37 -12.33
CA LEU A 175 -8.76 6.22 -13.17
C LEU A 175 -9.37 5.42 -14.33
N LYS A 176 -8.54 4.61 -15.01
CA LYS A 176 -9.00 3.71 -16.07
C LYS A 176 -10.03 2.70 -15.56
N LEU A 177 -9.80 2.11 -14.39
CA LEU A 177 -10.75 1.18 -13.77
C LEU A 177 -12.09 1.82 -13.42
N LEU A 178 -12.09 3.09 -12.97
CA LEU A 178 -13.31 3.85 -12.68
C LEU A 178 -14.12 4.16 -13.95
N GLU A 179 -13.41 4.43 -15.05
CA GLU A 179 -13.99 4.69 -16.37
C GLU A 179 -14.56 3.42 -17.01
N SER A 180 -13.83 2.32 -16.95
CA SER A 180 -14.30 1.02 -17.47
C SER A 180 -15.39 0.40 -16.59
N GLY A 181 -15.56 0.89 -15.36
CA GLY A 181 -16.56 0.41 -14.40
C GLY A 181 -16.14 -0.85 -13.65
N HIS A 182 -14.90 -1.34 -13.85
CA HIS A 182 -14.33 -2.43 -13.07
C HIS A 182 -14.06 -2.01 -11.62
N CYS A 183 -13.68 -0.75 -11.40
CA CYS A 183 -13.77 -0.12 -10.08
C CYS A 183 -15.08 0.67 -9.98
N LYS A 184 -15.99 0.22 -9.11
CA LYS A 184 -17.27 0.87 -8.88
C LYS A 184 -17.14 2.13 -8.04
N PHE A 185 -16.19 2.13 -7.10
CA PHE A 185 -16.00 3.20 -6.13
C PHE A 185 -14.60 3.13 -5.53
N ALA A 186 -13.96 4.28 -5.31
CA ALA A 186 -12.66 4.39 -4.67
C ALA A 186 -12.69 5.28 -3.42
N SER A 187 -12.45 4.67 -2.26
CA SER A 187 -12.16 5.36 -1.01
C SER A 187 -10.65 5.49 -0.83
N THR A 188 -10.18 6.72 -0.64
CA THR A 188 -8.75 7.05 -0.61
C THR A 188 -8.42 8.11 0.42
N CYS A 189 -7.15 8.34 0.73
CA CYS A 189 -6.67 9.53 1.41
C CYS A 189 -6.20 10.62 0.43
N SER A 190 -5.70 10.20 -0.74
CA SER A 190 -5.18 11.12 -1.75
C SER A 190 -5.40 10.63 -3.18
N LEU A 191 -5.64 11.60 -4.07
CA LEU A 191 -5.54 11.45 -5.51
C LEU A 191 -4.10 11.77 -5.94
N THR A 192 -3.39 10.73 -6.33
CA THR A 192 -1.97 10.77 -6.69
C THR A 192 -1.82 10.52 -8.19
N PHE A 193 -2.55 11.29 -8.99
CA PHE A 193 -2.51 11.20 -10.43
C PHE A 193 -1.35 12.00 -11.04
N SER A 194 -0.93 11.64 -12.25
CA SER A 194 -0.16 12.53 -13.12
C SER A 194 -0.97 13.81 -13.43
N GLY A 195 -0.30 14.88 -13.87
CA GLY A 195 -1.00 16.12 -14.26
C GLY A 195 -2.07 15.92 -15.33
N SER A 196 -1.82 15.04 -16.31
CA SER A 196 -2.81 14.68 -17.34
C SER A 196 -3.99 13.91 -16.77
N ALA A 197 -3.75 12.93 -15.88
CA ALA A 197 -4.82 12.15 -15.27
C ALA A 197 -5.62 12.98 -14.25
N MET A 198 -5.02 13.96 -13.56
CA MET A 198 -5.75 14.94 -12.75
C MET A 198 -6.71 15.75 -13.64
N ALA A 199 -6.21 16.31 -14.74
CA ALA A 199 -7.03 17.10 -15.66
C ALA A 199 -8.18 16.26 -16.24
N GLU A 200 -7.89 15.03 -16.65
CA GLU A 200 -8.89 14.08 -17.17
C GLU A 200 -9.96 13.76 -16.12
N PHE A 201 -9.58 13.36 -14.90
CA PHE A 201 -10.52 13.07 -13.82
C PHE A 201 -11.45 14.26 -13.54
N PHE A 202 -10.90 15.47 -13.41
CA PHE A 202 -11.72 16.64 -13.09
C PHE A 202 -12.60 17.11 -14.26
N SER A 203 -12.27 16.74 -15.50
CA SER A 203 -13.13 16.98 -16.67
C SER A 203 -14.34 16.03 -16.77
N LYS A 204 -14.41 14.99 -15.93
CA LYS A 204 -15.44 13.94 -15.95
C LYS A 204 -16.28 13.92 -14.65
N PRO A 205 -17.29 14.80 -14.51
CA PRO A 205 -18.11 14.90 -13.29
C PRO A 205 -18.76 13.58 -12.84
N GLU A 206 -19.08 12.70 -13.78
CA GLU A 206 -19.65 11.38 -13.53
C GLU A 206 -18.73 10.43 -12.73
N LEU A 207 -17.43 10.76 -12.65
CA LEU A 207 -16.47 10.01 -11.83
C LEU A 207 -16.38 10.56 -10.41
N HIS A 208 -16.82 11.80 -10.14
CA HIS A 208 -16.66 12.45 -8.84
C HIS A 208 -17.54 11.78 -7.78
N ASP A 209 -18.73 11.30 -8.15
CA ASP A 209 -19.61 10.52 -7.28
C ASP A 209 -19.09 9.09 -6.99
N LYS A 210 -18.02 8.66 -7.67
CA LYS A 210 -17.38 7.36 -7.48
C LYS A 210 -16.13 7.40 -6.60
N VAL A 211 -15.80 8.57 -6.04
CA VAL A 211 -14.59 8.76 -5.25
C VAL A 211 -14.92 9.46 -3.92
N VAL A 212 -14.25 9.04 -2.86
CA VAL A 212 -14.24 9.77 -1.58
C VAL A 212 -12.84 9.82 -1.00
N MET A 213 -12.47 11.00 -0.50
CA MET A 213 -11.19 11.28 0.13
C MET A 213 -11.37 11.46 1.64
N ARG A 214 -10.66 10.67 2.42
CA ARG A 214 -10.77 10.62 3.88
C ARG A 214 -9.44 10.97 4.54
N PRO A 215 -9.42 11.40 5.82
CA PRO A 215 -8.19 11.49 6.58
C PRO A 215 -7.46 10.14 6.61
N CYS A 216 -6.12 10.17 6.68
CA CYS A 216 -5.33 8.94 6.72
C CYS A 216 -5.67 8.05 7.93
N GLU A 217 -6.07 8.66 9.06
CA GLU A 217 -6.58 7.93 10.24
C GLU A 217 -7.82 7.08 9.91
N ILE A 218 -8.60 7.47 8.90
CA ILE A 218 -9.82 6.78 8.48
C ILE A 218 -9.53 5.82 7.33
N SER A 219 -8.89 6.28 6.25
CA SER A 219 -8.57 5.42 5.09
C SER A 219 -7.72 4.20 5.47
N ASN A 220 -6.90 4.31 6.51
CA ASN A 220 -6.02 3.24 6.97
C ASN A 220 -6.50 2.63 8.28
N ASN A 221 -7.73 2.94 8.74
CA ASN A 221 -8.12 2.57 10.09
C ASN A 221 -8.24 1.05 10.26
N PRO A 222 -7.55 0.43 11.23
CA PRO A 222 -7.64 -1.01 11.51
C PRO A 222 -9.08 -1.52 11.71
N GLU A 223 -9.93 -0.75 12.39
CA GLU A 223 -11.33 -1.09 12.62
C GLU A 223 -12.10 -1.24 11.31
N VAL A 224 -11.91 -0.28 10.40
CA VAL A 224 -12.63 -0.23 9.13
C VAL A 224 -12.08 -1.26 8.16
N VAL A 225 -10.76 -1.31 7.98
CA VAL A 225 -10.05 -2.26 7.11
C VAL A 225 -10.51 -3.69 7.40
N ARG A 226 -10.54 -4.07 8.68
CA ARG A 226 -10.98 -5.40 9.11
C ARG A 226 -12.47 -5.61 8.93
N ARG A 227 -13.29 -4.61 9.26
CA ARG A 227 -14.76 -4.71 9.20
C ARG A 227 -15.25 -4.97 7.78
N ILE A 228 -14.71 -4.25 6.80
CA ILE A 228 -15.15 -4.36 5.40
C ILE A 228 -14.40 -5.47 4.63
N GLY A 229 -13.42 -6.11 5.27
CA GLY A 229 -12.70 -7.24 4.72
C GLY A 229 -11.78 -6.86 3.55
N VAL A 230 -10.94 -5.84 3.70
CA VAL A 230 -10.04 -5.40 2.63
C VAL A 230 -9.03 -6.50 2.26
N ILE A 231 -8.83 -6.74 0.97
CA ILE A 231 -7.68 -7.49 0.44
C ILE A 231 -6.54 -6.49 0.25
N SER A 232 -5.44 -6.67 0.99
CA SER A 232 -4.31 -5.73 0.94
C SER A 232 -3.18 -6.26 0.06
N MET A 233 -2.68 -5.43 -0.85
CA MET A 233 -1.59 -5.79 -1.76
C MET A 233 -0.46 -4.76 -1.64
N ASN A 234 0.68 -5.20 -1.07
CA ASN A 234 1.81 -4.35 -0.75
C ASN A 234 3.10 -4.85 -1.42
N THR A 235 4.06 -3.95 -1.67
CA THR A 235 5.35 -4.32 -2.27
C THR A 235 6.39 -4.61 -1.19
N ALA A 236 7.14 -5.69 -1.36
CA ALA A 236 8.28 -6.03 -0.52
C ALA A 236 9.62 -5.57 -1.15
N ILE A 237 10.55 -5.11 -0.31
CA ILE A 237 11.96 -4.98 -0.69
C ILE A 237 12.56 -6.39 -0.78
N GLU A 238 12.36 -7.18 0.27
CA GLU A 238 12.77 -8.58 0.41
C GLU A 238 11.85 -9.32 1.40
N CYS A 239 11.81 -10.64 1.27
CA CYS A 239 11.09 -11.57 2.12
C CYS A 239 12.05 -12.67 2.54
N ASP A 240 11.97 -13.12 3.79
CA ASP A 240 12.70 -14.33 4.18
C ASP A 240 11.91 -15.61 3.91
N ILE A 241 12.59 -16.75 3.99
CA ILE A 241 11.97 -18.05 3.81
C ILE A 241 10.91 -18.37 4.88
N TYR A 242 10.79 -17.60 5.96
CA TYR A 242 9.76 -17.82 6.97
C TYR A 242 8.52 -16.96 6.77
N GLY A 243 8.59 -15.98 5.85
CA GLY A 243 7.48 -15.08 5.53
C GLY A 243 7.55 -13.74 6.25
N ASN A 244 8.68 -13.37 6.87
CA ASN A 244 8.84 -11.98 7.31
C ASN A 244 9.17 -11.10 6.10
N ILE A 245 8.67 -9.87 6.14
CA ILE A 245 8.82 -8.89 5.07
C ILE A 245 9.58 -7.66 5.57
N ASN A 246 10.50 -7.21 4.71
CA ASN A 246 11.10 -5.89 4.74
C ASN A 246 10.48 -5.04 3.62
N SER A 247 9.91 -3.90 3.96
CA SER A 247 9.36 -2.91 3.01
C SER A 247 10.06 -1.56 3.09
N SER A 248 10.98 -1.35 4.03
CA SER A 248 11.53 -0.02 4.32
C SER A 248 13.05 0.12 4.19
N HIS A 249 13.86 -0.87 4.55
CA HIS A 249 15.32 -0.71 4.67
C HIS A 249 16.13 -1.58 3.70
N VAL A 250 16.83 -0.98 2.74
CA VAL A 250 17.80 -1.72 1.90
C VAL A 250 19.03 -2.07 2.74
N SER A 251 19.33 -3.37 2.82
CA SER A 251 20.45 -3.90 3.61
C SER A 251 20.39 -3.47 5.09
N GLY A 252 19.16 -3.39 5.63
CA GLY A 252 18.89 -3.14 7.06
C GLY A 252 19.16 -1.73 7.58
N THR A 253 19.74 -0.84 6.76
CA THR A 253 20.26 0.45 7.24
C THR A 253 19.84 1.64 6.41
N ARG A 254 19.54 1.45 5.11
CA ARG A 254 19.18 2.55 4.22
C ARG A 254 17.68 2.60 4.01
N LEU A 255 17.03 3.57 4.65
CA LEU A 255 15.62 3.85 4.46
C LEU A 255 15.33 4.16 2.98
N MET A 256 14.32 3.51 2.42
CA MET A 256 13.77 3.82 1.09
C MET A 256 12.76 4.97 1.20
N ASN A 257 11.57 4.66 1.71
CA ASN A 257 10.48 5.62 1.91
C ASN A 257 10.00 5.61 3.36
N GLY A 258 9.69 4.41 3.87
CA GLY A 258 9.08 4.19 5.18
C GLY A 258 8.10 3.03 5.12
N ILE A 259 7.56 2.64 6.27
CA ILE A 259 6.52 1.60 6.34
C ILE A 259 5.19 2.07 5.72
N GLY A 260 4.87 3.36 5.84
CA GLY A 260 3.60 3.91 5.35
C GLY A 260 2.39 3.17 5.97
N GLY A 261 1.31 3.05 5.20
CA GLY A 261 0.12 2.29 5.60
C GLY A 261 0.24 0.77 5.47
N SER A 262 1.36 0.21 5.00
CA SER A 262 1.44 -1.24 4.73
C SER A 262 1.15 -2.06 5.99
N GLY A 263 1.57 -1.59 7.17
CA GLY A 263 1.30 -2.24 8.46
C GLY A 263 -0.17 -2.19 8.85
N ASP A 264 -0.82 -1.04 8.62
CA ASP A 264 -2.24 -0.82 8.92
C ASP A 264 -3.13 -1.79 8.13
N PHE A 265 -2.86 -1.93 6.84
CA PHE A 265 -3.61 -2.82 5.96
C PHE A 265 -3.25 -4.28 6.21
N THR A 266 -1.97 -4.65 6.13
CA THR A 266 -1.49 -6.03 6.23
C THR A 266 -1.99 -6.73 7.49
N ARG A 267 -1.91 -6.07 8.65
CA ARG A 267 -2.32 -6.68 9.93
C ARG A 267 -3.83 -6.92 10.04
N ASN A 268 -4.64 -6.14 9.32
CA ASN A 268 -6.08 -6.09 9.51
C ASN A 268 -6.88 -6.54 8.29
N ALA A 269 -6.20 -6.86 7.20
CA ALA A 269 -6.80 -7.34 5.96
C ALA A 269 -7.54 -8.67 6.14
N TYR A 270 -8.47 -8.92 5.21
CA TYR A 270 -9.06 -10.24 5.03
C TYR A 270 -8.03 -11.25 4.52
N THR A 271 -7.23 -10.82 3.54
CA THR A 271 -6.07 -11.53 3.02
C THR A 271 -4.96 -10.52 2.77
N SER A 272 -3.79 -10.75 3.33
CA SER A 272 -2.59 -9.93 3.14
C SER A 272 -1.66 -10.53 2.09
N ILE A 273 -1.35 -9.73 1.05
CA ILE A 273 -0.55 -10.17 -0.09
C ILE A 273 0.67 -9.26 -0.23
N PHE A 274 1.86 -9.86 -0.28
CA PHE A 274 3.10 -9.16 -0.62
C PHE A 274 3.60 -9.53 -2.00
N LEU A 275 4.08 -8.52 -2.72
CA LEU A 275 4.49 -8.60 -4.11
C LEU A 275 5.94 -8.18 -4.24
N CYS A 276 6.76 -8.97 -4.93
CA CYS A 276 8.10 -8.54 -5.33
C CYS A 276 8.57 -9.30 -6.59
N PRO A 277 9.44 -8.71 -7.43
CA PRO A 277 10.24 -9.50 -8.36
C PRO A 277 11.08 -10.49 -7.56
N SER A 278 11.26 -11.72 -8.03
CA SER A 278 12.05 -12.75 -7.36
C SER A 278 13.55 -12.42 -7.31
N ILE A 279 14.03 -11.60 -8.27
CA ILE A 279 15.42 -11.14 -8.38
C ILE A 279 15.52 -9.71 -8.91
N LYS A 280 16.67 -9.07 -8.68
CA LYS A 280 17.01 -7.70 -9.13
C LYS A 280 18.49 -7.61 -9.54
N LYS A 281 18.84 -6.57 -10.31
CA LYS A 281 20.22 -6.21 -10.74
C LYS A 281 20.99 -7.36 -11.40
N ASP A 282 20.59 -7.75 -12.60
CA ASP A 282 21.25 -8.81 -13.39
C ASP A 282 21.42 -10.12 -12.60
N ASP A 283 20.34 -10.50 -11.91
CA ASP A 283 20.23 -11.68 -11.05
C ASP A 283 21.16 -11.68 -9.82
N CYS A 284 21.91 -10.60 -9.55
CA CYS A 284 22.86 -10.50 -8.44
C CYS A 284 22.19 -10.32 -7.07
N ILE A 285 20.90 -9.97 -7.04
CA ILE A 285 20.14 -9.80 -5.80
C ILE A 285 18.91 -10.70 -5.84
N SER A 286 18.78 -11.58 -4.84
CA SER A 286 17.52 -12.25 -4.54
C SER A 286 16.64 -11.36 -3.67
N THR A 287 15.34 -11.35 -3.92
CA THR A 287 14.36 -10.78 -2.98
C THR A 287 13.86 -11.82 -1.97
N ILE A 288 14.09 -13.10 -2.22
CA ILE A 288 13.85 -14.18 -1.25
C ILE A 288 15.18 -14.52 -0.57
N VAL A 289 15.28 -14.30 0.74
CA VAL A 289 16.55 -14.39 1.49
C VAL A 289 16.43 -15.37 2.67
N PRO A 290 17.54 -15.85 3.25
CA PRO A 290 17.48 -16.66 4.47
C PRO A 290 16.85 -15.92 5.66
N LEU A 291 17.20 -14.65 5.84
CA LEU A 291 16.64 -13.76 6.86
C LEU A 291 16.58 -12.33 6.31
N VAL A 292 15.48 -11.63 6.54
CA VAL A 292 15.37 -10.22 6.18
C VAL A 292 16.29 -9.37 7.05
N THR A 293 16.88 -8.34 6.46
CA THR A 293 17.76 -7.41 7.20
C THR A 293 17.01 -6.45 8.11
N HIS A 294 15.70 -6.30 7.90
CA HIS A 294 14.80 -5.51 8.71
C HIS A 294 13.40 -6.12 8.63
N VAL A 295 12.65 -6.14 9.74
CA VAL A 295 11.30 -6.70 9.78
C VAL A 295 10.30 -5.56 9.93
N ASP A 296 9.54 -5.28 8.88
CA ASP A 296 8.37 -4.41 8.94
C ASP A 296 7.10 -5.23 9.21
N HIS A 297 7.01 -6.43 8.62
CA HIS A 297 5.88 -7.34 8.79
C HIS A 297 6.36 -8.73 9.18
N THR A 298 5.82 -9.22 10.30
CA THR A 298 6.15 -10.55 10.83
C THR A 298 5.34 -11.64 10.14
N VAL A 299 5.81 -12.89 10.22
CA VAL A 299 5.09 -14.10 9.75
C VAL A 299 3.61 -14.19 10.18
N HIS A 300 3.24 -13.61 11.33
CA HIS A 300 1.86 -13.64 11.84
C HIS A 300 0.89 -12.71 11.10
N SER A 301 1.39 -11.90 10.19
CA SER A 301 0.60 -10.88 9.48
C SER A 301 0.63 -11.06 7.97
N VAL A 302 1.34 -12.06 7.46
CA VAL A 302 1.58 -12.25 6.03
C VAL A 302 0.94 -13.55 5.61
N ASP A 303 -0.11 -13.46 4.80
CA ASP A 303 -0.86 -14.64 4.33
C ASP A 303 -0.28 -15.17 3.03
N VAL A 304 0.09 -14.29 2.10
CA VAL A 304 0.46 -14.67 0.73
C VAL A 304 1.65 -13.86 0.24
N ILE A 305 2.58 -14.52 -0.45
CA ILE A 305 3.68 -13.88 -1.17
C ILE A 305 3.55 -14.25 -2.65
N VAL A 306 3.75 -13.26 -3.53
CA VAL A 306 3.71 -13.45 -4.99
C VAL A 306 4.95 -12.84 -5.62
N THR A 307 5.57 -13.61 -6.50
CA THR A 307 6.63 -13.14 -7.39
C THR A 307 6.31 -13.48 -8.83
N ASP A 308 7.20 -13.12 -9.75
CA ASP A 308 7.12 -13.56 -11.15
C ASP A 308 7.23 -15.10 -11.31
N GLN A 309 7.65 -15.81 -10.27
CA GLN A 309 7.80 -17.28 -10.29
C GLN A 309 6.53 -18.03 -9.93
N GLY A 310 5.63 -17.40 -9.14
CA GLY A 310 4.42 -18.05 -8.66
C GLY A 310 3.84 -17.41 -7.41
N VAL A 311 3.07 -18.19 -6.66
CA VAL A 311 2.37 -17.79 -5.43
C VAL A 311 2.73 -18.75 -4.30
N ALA A 312 3.05 -18.20 -3.13
CA ALA A 312 3.22 -18.94 -1.89
C ALA A 312 2.10 -18.55 -0.91
N ASP A 313 1.16 -19.46 -0.67
CA ASP A 313 0.09 -19.28 0.32
C ASP A 313 0.57 -19.83 1.67
N LEU A 314 0.77 -18.96 2.66
CA LEU A 314 1.37 -19.29 3.96
C LEU A 314 0.33 -19.63 5.02
N ARG A 315 -0.97 -19.50 4.72
CA ARG A 315 -2.02 -19.72 5.70
C ARG A 315 -1.99 -21.16 6.20
N PHE A 316 -2.13 -21.32 7.51
CA PHE A 316 -2.19 -22.62 8.19
C PHE A 316 -0.92 -23.49 8.05
N LYS A 317 0.24 -22.86 7.80
CA LYS A 317 1.54 -23.52 7.69
C LYS A 317 2.44 -23.20 8.88
N ASP A 318 3.21 -24.19 9.32
CA ASP A 318 4.32 -23.96 10.25
C ASP A 318 5.52 -23.33 9.52
N PRO A 319 6.54 -22.80 10.24
CA PRO A 319 7.67 -22.12 9.61
C PRO A 319 8.43 -22.96 8.57
N ILE A 320 8.50 -24.28 8.73
CA ILE A 320 9.21 -25.17 7.79
C ILE A 320 8.36 -25.40 6.54
N GLN A 321 7.06 -25.56 6.71
CA GLN A 321 6.11 -25.58 5.59
C GLN A 321 6.12 -24.25 4.82
N CYS A 322 6.18 -23.11 5.51
CA CYS A 322 6.36 -21.79 4.88
C CYS A 322 7.69 -21.72 4.11
N ALA A 323 8.80 -22.20 4.69
CA ALA A 323 10.09 -22.23 4.00
C ALA A 323 10.05 -23.03 2.71
N HIS A 324 9.47 -24.24 2.74
CA HIS A 324 9.30 -25.01 1.52
C HIS A 324 8.37 -24.32 0.51
N GLU A 325 7.23 -23.78 0.96
CA GLU A 325 6.30 -23.07 0.09
C GLU A 325 6.97 -21.88 -0.62
N ILE A 326 7.71 -21.07 0.13
CA ILE A 326 8.36 -19.87 -0.37
C ILE A 326 9.50 -20.23 -1.34
N ILE A 327 10.36 -21.18 -0.95
CA ILE A 327 11.49 -21.62 -1.77
C ILE A 327 11.01 -22.23 -3.09
N GLU A 328 9.98 -23.08 -3.06
CA GLU A 328 9.57 -23.83 -4.24
C GLU A 328 8.69 -23.03 -5.20
N ASN A 329 7.89 -22.08 -4.70
CA ASN A 329 6.89 -21.40 -5.52
C ASN A 329 7.27 -19.97 -5.90
N VAL A 330 8.04 -19.24 -5.06
CA VAL A 330 8.28 -17.81 -5.30
C VAL A 330 9.76 -17.42 -5.40
N ALA A 331 10.68 -18.22 -4.88
CA ALA A 331 12.10 -17.96 -5.09
C ALA A 331 12.53 -18.24 -6.54
N HIS A 332 13.44 -17.42 -7.05
CA HIS A 332 13.99 -17.61 -8.40
C HIS A 332 14.82 -18.90 -8.49
N PRO A 333 14.75 -19.68 -9.59
CA PRO A 333 15.46 -20.95 -9.74
C PRO A 333 16.96 -20.90 -9.44
N VAL A 334 17.61 -19.77 -9.73
CA VAL A 334 19.04 -19.54 -9.44
C VAL A 334 19.35 -19.56 -7.93
N TYR A 335 18.41 -19.11 -7.09
CA TYR A 335 18.60 -19.00 -5.64
C TYR A 335 18.00 -20.17 -4.84
N ARG A 336 17.08 -20.95 -5.41
CA ARG A 336 16.48 -22.12 -4.72
C ARG A 336 17.53 -23.08 -4.15
N PRO A 337 18.61 -23.46 -4.87
CA PRO A 337 19.63 -24.35 -4.32
C PRO A 337 20.28 -23.79 -3.04
N LEU A 338 20.65 -22.50 -3.03
CA LEU A 338 21.26 -21.85 -1.87
C LEU A 338 20.29 -21.74 -0.70
N LEU A 339 19.01 -21.43 -0.95
CA LEU A 339 17.99 -21.35 0.11
C LEU A 339 17.71 -22.73 0.73
N ARG A 340 17.66 -23.79 -0.08
CA ARG A 340 17.56 -25.18 0.43
C ARG A 340 18.80 -25.59 1.21
N GLU A 341 19.98 -25.18 0.76
CA GLU A 341 21.23 -25.43 1.47
C GLU A 341 21.23 -24.74 2.84
N TYR A 342 20.82 -23.46 2.90
CA TYR A 342 20.64 -22.75 4.16
C TYR A 342 19.69 -23.51 5.09
N LEU A 343 18.50 -23.88 4.61
CA LEU A 343 17.49 -24.58 5.41
C LEU A 343 18.00 -25.93 5.93
N LYS A 344 18.88 -26.61 5.18
CA LYS A 344 19.51 -27.88 5.59
C LYS A 344 20.60 -27.69 6.64
N ILE A 345 21.38 -26.60 6.55
CA ILE A 345 22.50 -26.32 7.44
C ILE A 345 22.01 -25.70 8.76
N ALA A 346 21.03 -24.80 8.67
CA ALA A 346 20.48 -24.09 9.80
C ALA A 346 19.93 -25.08 10.83
N LYS A 347 20.34 -24.89 12.09
CA LYS A 347 19.94 -25.74 13.21
C LYS A 347 18.91 -25.00 14.05
N GLY A 348 18.01 -25.73 14.70
CA GLY A 348 17.02 -25.08 15.56
C GLY A 348 15.88 -26.00 15.96
N GLY A 349 14.91 -25.41 16.67
CA GLY A 349 13.63 -26.02 17.05
C GLY A 349 12.54 -25.68 16.04
N HIS A 350 11.57 -24.87 16.46
CA HIS A 350 10.42 -24.51 15.63
C HIS A 350 10.76 -23.71 14.35
N ILE A 351 11.81 -22.89 14.40
CA ILE A 351 12.35 -22.12 13.27
C ILE A 351 13.83 -22.51 13.13
N LEU A 352 14.26 -22.91 11.93
CA LEU A 352 15.64 -23.31 11.66
C LEU A 352 16.49 -22.09 11.31
N GLN A 353 17.15 -21.51 12.32
CA GLN A 353 17.91 -20.29 12.14
C GLN A 353 19.34 -20.43 12.65
N ASP A 354 20.31 -20.08 11.81
CA ASP A 354 21.72 -19.97 12.21
C ASP A 354 22.15 -18.50 12.13
N PRO A 355 22.35 -17.81 13.28
CA PRO A 355 22.73 -16.40 13.32
C PRO A 355 24.05 -16.08 12.63
N ASP A 356 24.99 -17.03 12.55
CA ASP A 356 26.32 -16.80 11.96
C ASP A 356 26.22 -16.61 10.44
N ILE A 357 25.24 -17.27 9.82
CA ILE A 357 25.10 -17.33 8.34
C ILE A 357 23.77 -16.77 7.82
N ALA A 358 22.86 -16.34 8.71
CA ALA A 358 21.54 -15.78 8.36
C ALA A 358 21.58 -14.63 7.35
N LEU A 359 22.63 -13.80 7.42
CA LEU A 359 22.82 -12.63 6.56
C LEU A 359 23.94 -12.85 5.52
N ALA A 360 24.24 -14.12 5.18
CA ALA A 360 25.29 -14.46 4.21
C ALA A 360 25.02 -13.88 2.81
N PHE A 361 23.74 -13.82 2.38
CA PHE A 361 23.36 -13.20 1.12
C PHE A 361 23.75 -11.72 1.09
N HIS A 362 23.34 -10.96 2.11
CA HIS A 362 23.66 -9.53 2.21
C HIS A 362 25.15 -9.28 2.37
N SER A 363 25.85 -10.16 3.09
CA SER A 363 27.31 -10.12 3.23
C SER A 363 28.03 -10.34 1.89
N ALA A 364 27.58 -11.31 1.08
CA ALA A 364 28.13 -11.57 -0.25
C ALA A 364 27.84 -10.41 -1.21
N LEU A 365 26.63 -9.84 -1.16
CA LEU A 365 26.29 -8.64 -1.93
C LEU A 365 27.22 -7.46 -1.57
N ALA A 366 27.46 -7.23 -0.28
CA ALA A 366 28.31 -6.12 0.18
C ALA A 366 29.78 -6.29 -0.20
N LYS A 367 30.30 -7.53 -0.14
CA LYS A 367 31.72 -7.83 -0.41
C LYS A 367 32.01 -8.02 -1.89
N GLU A 368 31.10 -8.64 -2.62
CA GLU A 368 31.36 -9.20 -3.95
C GLU A 368 30.37 -8.76 -5.02
N GLY A 369 29.36 -7.96 -4.65
CA GLY A 369 28.35 -7.43 -5.57
C GLY A 369 27.30 -8.44 -6.00
N ASP A 370 27.31 -9.67 -5.46
CA ASP A 370 26.49 -10.78 -5.94
C ASP A 370 26.10 -11.75 -4.81
N MET A 371 24.80 -11.90 -4.53
CA MET A 371 24.28 -12.80 -3.50
C MET A 371 24.50 -14.28 -3.84
N ARG A 372 24.70 -14.64 -5.11
CA ARG A 372 24.95 -16.04 -5.54
C ARG A 372 26.27 -16.59 -5.00
N LYS A 373 27.16 -15.70 -4.53
CA LYS A 373 28.44 -16.05 -3.92
C LYS A 373 28.36 -16.25 -2.40
N ALA A 374 27.15 -16.25 -1.84
CA ALA A 374 26.96 -16.58 -0.44
C ALA A 374 27.55 -17.96 -0.12
N ASP A 375 28.36 -18.00 0.93
CA ASP A 375 29.05 -19.20 1.39
C ASP A 375 28.68 -19.45 2.84
N PHE A 376 27.87 -20.48 3.06
CA PHE A 376 27.38 -20.87 4.38
C PHE A 376 28.42 -21.67 5.20
N THR A 377 29.61 -21.93 4.65
CA THR A 377 30.68 -22.66 5.34
C THR A 377 31.68 -21.74 6.06
N LYS A 378 31.72 -20.45 5.69
CA LYS A 378 32.59 -19.44 6.32
C LYS A 378 31.97 -18.98 7.64
N LYS A 379 32.46 -19.55 8.74
CA LYS A 379 32.20 -19.10 10.12
C LYS A 379 33.17 -18.03 10.56
#